data_AF-A0A2D8S5Y4-F1
#
_entry.id   AF-A0A2D8S5Y4-F1
#
_cell.length_a   1.000
_cell.length_b   1.000
_cell.length_c   1.000
_cell.angle_alpha   90.00
_cell.angle_beta   90.00
_cell.angle_gamma   90.00
#
_symmetry.space_group_name_H-M   'P 1'
#
loop_
_entity.id
_entity.type
_entity.pdbx_description
1 polymer ?
#
loop_
_entity_poly.entity_id
_entity_poly.type
_entity_poly.pdbx_seq_one_letter_code
_entity_poly.pdbx_strand_id
1 'polypeptide(L)' 'MKHHTFEEGLKYRPDYAWPEDGTERECPKCQGTLELSENDPSYYGKPWWCYICKWQFSEEDLDNWSSTSSNKG' A
#
# COMPACT_ATOMS: atom_id res chain seq x y z
N MET A 1 -33.97 10.79 22.05
CA MET A 1 -33.75 9.85 20.93
C MET A 1 -32.27 9.56 20.90
N LYS A 2 -31.86 8.35 21.26
CA LYS A 2 -30.45 7.96 21.30
C LYS A 2 -30.00 7.80 19.86
N HIS A 3 -29.17 8.72 19.38
CA HIS A 3 -28.50 8.56 18.10
C HIS A 3 -27.61 7.33 18.26
N HIS A 4 -28.01 6.20 17.70
CA HIS A 4 -27.09 5.13 17.35
C HIS A 4 -26.23 5.68 16.21
N THR A 5 -25.33 6.60 16.53
CA THR A 5 -24.14 6.79 15.72
C THR A 5 -23.48 5.42 15.69
N PHE A 6 -23.17 4.94 14.50
CA PHE A 6 -22.38 3.74 14.30
C PHE A 6 -21.01 3.96 15.01
N GLU A 7 -20.92 3.67 16.31
CA GLU A 7 -19.72 3.93 17.12
C GLU A 7 -18.57 2.96 16.74
N GLU A 8 -18.84 1.97 15.89
CA GLU A 8 -17.86 1.00 15.37
C GLU A 8 -18.05 0.72 13.86
N GLY A 9 -18.29 1.77 13.07
CA GLY A 9 -18.60 1.69 11.64
C GLY A 9 -17.41 1.47 10.70
N LEU A 10 -17.04 0.20 10.53
CA LEU A 10 -16.56 -0.41 9.28
C LEU A 10 -15.60 0.43 8.44
N LYS A 11 -14.35 0.56 8.89
CA LYS A 11 -13.22 0.70 7.97
C LYS A 11 -12.15 -0.30 8.36
N TYR A 12 -12.31 -1.54 7.88
CA TYR A 12 -11.22 -2.51 7.86
C TYR A 12 -10.18 -2.01 6.86
N ARG A 13 -9.40 -1.00 7.27
CA ARG A 13 -8.13 -0.71 6.60
C ARG A 13 -7.22 -1.87 7.02
N PRO A 14 -6.65 -2.62 6.08
CA PRO A 14 -5.67 -3.62 6.43
C PRO A 14 -4.52 -2.93 7.19
N ASP A 15 -3.96 -3.58 8.20
CA ASP A 15 -2.81 -3.09 8.99
C ASP A 15 -1.51 -3.06 8.16
N TYR A 16 -1.55 -2.42 6.99
CA TYR A 16 -0.37 -2.21 6.17
C TYR A 16 0.57 -1.25 6.88
N ALA A 17 1.83 -1.67 6.99
CA ALA A 17 2.91 -0.79 7.40
C ALA A 17 3.00 0.38 6.41
N TRP A 18 2.77 1.59 6.91
CA TRP A 18 3.02 2.81 6.16
C TRP A 18 4.47 3.23 6.40
N PRO A 19 5.27 3.41 5.35
CA PRO A 19 6.64 3.89 5.49
C PRO A 19 6.67 5.37 5.87
N GLU A 20 7.83 5.86 6.31
CA GLU A 20 8.05 7.27 6.63
C GLU A 20 7.85 8.14 5.39
N ASP A 21 7.42 9.38 5.60
CA ASP A 21 7.30 10.36 4.52
C ASP A 21 8.68 10.61 3.89
N GLY A 22 8.71 10.66 2.55
CA GLY A 22 9.96 10.76 1.80
C GLY A 22 10.68 9.43 1.57
N THR A 23 10.15 8.30 2.04
CA THR A 23 10.66 6.99 1.62
C THR A 23 10.46 6.80 0.12
N GLU A 24 11.51 6.35 -0.57
CA GLU A 24 11.48 6.03 -1.99
C GLU A 24 11.56 4.51 -2.19
N ARG A 25 10.70 3.96 -3.04
CA ARG A 25 10.74 2.56 -3.46
C ARG A 25 10.59 2.47 -4.97
N GLU A 26 11.10 1.38 -5.54
CA GLU A 26 11.00 1.10 -6.97
C GLU A 26 9.95 0.03 -7.25
N CYS A 27 9.22 0.18 -8.36
CA CYS A 27 8.20 -0.76 -8.77
C CYS A 27 8.85 -2.07 -9.20
N PRO A 28 8.48 -3.20 -8.59
CA PRO A 28 9.09 -4.49 -8.90
C PRO A 28 8.83 -4.98 -10.33
N LYS A 29 7.81 -4.43 -11.00
CA LYS A 29 7.38 -4.84 -12.34
C LYS A 29 8.04 -4.03 -13.46
N CYS A 30 8.23 -2.73 -13.26
CA CYS A 30 8.70 -1.82 -14.31
C CYS A 30 9.91 -0.98 -13.90
N GLN A 31 10.44 -1.17 -12.68
CA GLN A 31 11.58 -0.42 -12.12
C GLN A 31 11.38 1.11 -12.13
N GLY A 32 10.13 1.56 -12.15
CA GLY A 32 9.79 2.99 -12.04
C GLY A 32 9.60 3.38 -10.58
N THR A 33 9.78 4.66 -10.24
CA THR A 33 9.57 5.18 -8.89
C THR A 33 8.12 4.98 -8.44
N LEU A 34 7.94 4.44 -7.23
CA LEU A 34 6.65 4.34 -6.58
C LEU A 34 6.31 5.65 -5.86
N GLU A 35 5.07 6.09 -5.99
CA GLU A 35 4.53 7.21 -5.24
C GLU A 35 3.99 6.71 -3.90
N LEU A 36 4.42 7.35 -2.81
CA LEU A 36 3.89 7.07 -1.49
C LEU A 36 2.55 7.81 -1.33
N SER A 37 1.49 7.03 -1.15
CA SER A 37 0.17 7.54 -0.83
C SER A 37 0.16 8.15 0.57
N GLU A 38 -0.65 9.18 0.79
CA GLU A 38 -0.80 9.79 2.11
C GLU A 38 -1.38 8.76 3.10
N ASN A 39 -0.85 8.75 4.32
CA ASN A 39 -1.32 7.89 5.40
C ASN A 39 -2.64 8.39 5.99
N ASP A 40 -3.66 8.51 5.15
CA ASP A 40 -4.96 9.03 5.53
C ASP A 40 -5.88 7.88 6.02
N PRO A 41 -6.57 8.02 7.17
CA PRO A 41 -7.47 6.99 7.69
C PRO A 41 -8.71 6.74 6.81
N SER A 42 -9.02 7.64 5.88
CA SER A 42 -10.07 7.45 4.89
C SER A 42 -9.60 6.75 3.61
N TYR A 43 -8.27 6.60 3.42
CA TYR A 43 -7.67 5.87 2.31
C TYR A 43 -7.59 4.37 2.61
N TYR A 44 -8.10 3.56 1.67
CA TYR A 44 -8.18 2.09 1.82
C TYR A 44 -7.25 1.33 0.87
N GLY A 45 -6.42 2.03 0.11
CA GLY A 45 -5.43 1.41 -0.77
C GLY A 45 -4.17 0.98 -0.01
N LYS A 46 -3.23 0.39 -0.75
CA LYS A 46 -1.87 0.11 -0.23
C LYS A 46 -1.02 1.39 -0.30
N PRO A 47 0.05 1.49 0.53
CA PRO A 47 0.88 2.70 0.63
C PRO A 47 1.55 3.09 -0.69
N TRP A 48 1.96 2.13 -1.52
CA TRP A 48 2.71 2.42 -2.72
C TRP A 48 1.86 2.38 -3.97
N TRP A 49 1.99 3.39 -4.82
CA TRP A 49 1.33 3.47 -6.11
C TRP A 49 2.34 3.57 -7.25
N CYS A 50 2.19 2.73 -8.27
CA CYS A 50 2.93 2.84 -9.51
C CYS A 50 2.05 3.45 -10.59
N TYR A 51 2.33 4.68 -11.02
CA TYR A 51 1.57 5.34 -12.09
C TYR A 51 1.73 4.64 -13.46
N ILE A 52 2.89 4.04 -13.72
CA ILE A 52 3.19 3.32 -14.98
C ILE A 52 2.37 2.03 -15.05
N CYS A 53 2.44 1.21 -14.00
CA CYS A 53 1.73 -0.07 -13.93
C CYS A 53 0.25 0.09 -13.57
N LYS A 54 -0.15 1.25 -13.04
CA LYS A 54 -1.46 1.50 -12.42
C LYS A 54 -1.78 0.45 -11.37
N TRP A 55 -0.81 0.18 -10.50
CA TRP A 55 -0.87 -0.90 -9.51
C TRP A 55 -0.43 -0.41 -8.13
N GLN A 56 -1.04 -0.97 -7.08
CA GLN A 56 -0.73 -0.65 -5.69
C GLN A 56 0.04 -1.80 -5.00
N PHE A 57 1.01 -1.46 -4.16
CA PHE A 57 1.85 -2.42 -3.43
C PHE A 57 1.91 -2.06 -1.94
N SER A 58 1.94 -3.06 -1.07
CA SER A 58 2.33 -2.89 0.34
C SER A 58 3.83 -3.13 0.48
N GLU A 59 4.43 -2.69 1.59
CA GLU A 59 5.82 -3.03 1.92
C GLU A 59 6.08 -4.54 1.83
N GLU A 60 5.16 -5.34 2.36
CA GLU A 60 5.24 -6.81 2.26
C GLU A 60 5.22 -7.32 0.81
N ASP A 61 4.46 -6.69 -0.09
CA ASP A 61 4.46 -7.11 -1.50
C ASP A 61 5.83 -6.84 -2.13
N LEU A 62 6.44 -5.70 -1.81
CA LEU A 62 7.75 -5.30 -2.33
C LEU A 62 8.86 -6.22 -1.78
N ASP A 63 8.83 -6.50 -0.48
CA ASP A 63 9.77 -7.41 0.18
C ASP A 63 9.63 -8.85 -0.33
N ASN A 64 8.40 -9.37 -0.48
CA ASN A 64 8.17 -10.71 -1.02
C ASN A 64 8.49 -10.83 -2.52
N TRP A 65 8.38 -9.73 -3.28
CA TRP A 65 8.78 -9.73 -4.68
C TRP A 65 10.28 -9.91 -4.87
N SER A 66 11.08 -9.28 -4.00
CA SER A 66 12.54 -9.47 -4.01
C SER A 66 12.92 -10.94 -3.81
N SER A 67 12.09 -11.70 -3.07
CA SER A 67 12.29 -13.12 -2.78
C SER A 67 11.89 -14.05 -3.93
N THR A 68 11.05 -13.60 -4.87
CA THR A 68 10.50 -14.44 -5.95
C THR A 68 11.18 -14.23 -7.30
N SER A 69 12.13 -13.29 -7.41
CA SER A 69 12.90 -13.08 -8.65
C SER A 69 13.91 -14.20 -8.97
N SER A 70 14.04 -15.22 -8.11
CA SER A 70 14.97 -16.36 -8.29
C SER A 70 14.37 -17.60 -8.97
N ASN A 71 13.15 -17.58 -9.50
CA ASN A 71 12.62 -18.71 -10.28
C ASN A 71 11.83 -18.25 -11.53
N LYS A 72 12.56 -17.91 -12.58
CA LYS A 72 12.13 -18.22 -13.95
C LYS A 72 13.16 -19.19 -14.53
N GLY A 73 12.92 -20.48 -14.33
CA GLY A 73 13.53 -21.58 -15.08
C GLY A 73 12.77 -21.83 -16.37
#